data_AF-H6R9D1-F1
#
_entry.id   AF-H6R9D1-F1
#
_cell.length_a   1.000
_cell.length_b   1.000
_cell.length_c   1.000
_cell.angle_alpha   90.00
_cell.angle_beta   90.00
_cell.angle_gamma   90.00
#
_symmetry.space_group_name_H-M   'P 1'
#
loop_
_entity.id
_entity.type
_entity.pdbx_description
1 polymer ?
#
loop_
_entity_poly.entity_id
_entity_poly.type
_entity_poly.pdbx_seq_one_letter_code
_entity_poly.pdbx_strand_id
1 'polypeptide(L)'
;MFTHGDLQVAHVFVDGDEVTGVIDWSEAAQGDAMYDLATLTLGHPEHLDGVVAGYGAAVDREVIRGWWSVRCLRGVRWLVEHGFDPSAPGCEIDILRRQAM
;
A
#
# COMPACT_ATOMS: atom_id res chain seq x y z
N MET A 1 14.40 -8.51 -2.14
CA MET A 1 14.84 -8.49 -0.73
C MET A 1 13.80 -9.19 0.13
N PHE A 2 13.98 -9.36 1.44
CA PHE A 2 12.89 -9.77 2.32
C PHE A 2 11.90 -8.60 2.51
N THR A 3 10.62 -8.83 2.26
CA THR A 3 9.53 -7.84 2.32
C THR A 3 8.41 -8.36 3.19
N HIS A 4 7.61 -7.46 3.76
CA HIS A 4 6.44 -7.80 4.55
C HIS A 4 5.34 -8.46 3.71
N GLY A 5 5.15 -8.01 2.46
CA GLY A 5 4.18 -8.60 1.54
C GLY A 5 2.72 -8.17 1.78
N ASP A 6 2.45 -7.47 2.88
CA ASP A 6 1.17 -6.82 3.14
C ASP A 6 1.30 -5.68 4.16
N LEU A 7 2.25 -4.76 3.96
CA LEU A 7 2.52 -3.66 4.89
C LEU A 7 1.44 -2.58 4.84
N GLN A 8 0.23 -2.89 5.31
CA GLN A 8 -0.88 -1.96 5.40
C GLN A 8 -0.79 -1.10 6.66
N VAL A 9 -1.40 0.09 6.66
CA VAL A 9 -1.48 0.95 7.85
C VAL A 9 -2.11 0.24 9.07
N ALA A 10 -3.02 -0.72 8.82
CA ALA A 10 -3.65 -1.53 9.86
C ALA A 10 -2.69 -2.50 10.56
N HIS A 11 -1.50 -2.74 9.98
CA HIS A 11 -0.49 -3.68 10.50
C HIS A 11 0.65 -2.96 11.24
N VAL A 12 0.52 -1.65 11.48
CA VAL A 12 1.51 -0.83 12.19
C VAL A 12 0.89 -0.30 13.48
N PHE A 13 1.49 -0.66 14.62
CA PHE A 13 1.13 -0.07 15.92
C PHE A 13 1.94 1.19 16.19
N VAL A 14 1.28 2.18 16.79
CA VAL A 14 1.86 3.46 17.18
C VAL A 14 1.49 3.81 18.62
N ASP A 15 2.39 4.52 19.30
CA ASP A 15 2.12 5.25 20.54
C ASP A 15 2.53 6.72 20.33
N GLY A 16 1.53 7.60 20.20
CA GLY A 16 1.75 8.96 19.71
C GLY A 16 2.39 8.96 18.33
N ASP A 17 3.57 9.57 18.22
CA ASP A 17 4.35 9.66 16.97
C ASP A 17 5.40 8.54 16.82
N GLU A 18 5.44 7.58 17.75
CA GLU A 18 6.39 6.47 17.75
C GLU A 18 5.76 5.19 17.20
N VAL A 19 6.42 4.55 16.23
CA VAL A 19 6.06 3.19 15.77
C VAL A 19 6.54 2.18 16.80
N THR A 20 5.61 1.41 17.37
CA THR A 20 5.89 0.45 18.44
C THR A 20 5.88 -1.00 17.97
N GLY A 21 5.34 -1.27 16.79
CA GLY A 21 5.37 -2.62 16.23
C GLY A 21 4.84 -2.71 14.81
N VAL A 22 5.27 -3.77 14.12
CA VAL A 22 4.75 -4.21 12.83
C VAL A 22 4.34 -5.67 12.96
N ILE A 23 3.11 -5.99 12.59
CA ILE A 23 2.49 -7.31 12.79
C ILE A 23 2.04 -7.92 11.45
N ASP A 24 1.51 -9.14 11.50
CA ASP A 24 0.93 -9.83 10.35
C ASP A 24 1.93 -10.19 9.23
N TRP A 25 2.98 -10.93 9.62
CA TRP A 25 4.09 -11.33 8.75
C TRP A 25 3.83 -12.59 7.92
N SER A 26 2.58 -13.09 7.80
CA SER A 26 2.33 -14.36 7.11
C SER A 26 2.64 -14.30 5.61
N GLU A 27 2.51 -13.12 5.01
CA GLU A 27 2.81 -12.87 3.59
C GLU A 27 4.29 -12.51 3.33
N ALA A 28 5.11 -12.51 4.39
CA ALA A 28 6.49 -12.07 4.30
C ALA A 28 7.34 -13.06 3.50
N ALA A 29 8.01 -12.54 2.47
CA ALA A 29 8.73 -13.36 1.51
C ALA A 29 9.82 -12.55 0.79
N GLN A 30 10.52 -13.19 -0.15
CA GLN A 30 11.38 -12.44 -1.06
C GLN A 30 10.51 -11.64 -2.05
N GLY A 31 10.65 -10.32 -2.06
CA GLY A 31 9.88 -9.44 -2.93
C GLY A 31 10.57 -8.11 -3.26
N ASP A 32 9.77 -7.20 -3.80
CA ASP A 32 10.10 -5.82 -4.12
C ASP A 32 9.67 -4.90 -2.97
N ALA A 33 10.56 -4.07 -2.43
CA ALA A 33 10.25 -3.16 -1.32
C ALA A 33 9.32 -2.06 -1.76
N MET A 34 9.35 -1.69 -3.04
CA MET A 34 8.42 -0.71 -3.56
C MET A 34 6.97 -1.19 -3.41
N TYR A 35 6.74 -2.51 -3.38
CA TYR A 35 5.42 -3.08 -3.09
C TYR A 35 4.96 -2.84 -1.64
N ASP A 36 5.86 -2.93 -0.66
CA ASP A 36 5.54 -2.61 0.74
C ASP A 36 5.27 -1.10 0.90
N LEU A 37 6.10 -0.24 0.28
CA LEU A 37 5.89 1.21 0.30
C LEU A 37 4.58 1.61 -0.41
N ALA A 38 4.28 0.97 -1.54
CA ALA A 38 3.02 1.16 -2.24
C ALA A 38 1.83 0.72 -1.38
N THR A 39 1.92 -0.44 -0.72
CA THR A 39 0.86 -0.92 0.16
C THR A 39 0.60 0.03 1.32
N LEU A 40 1.66 0.51 1.98
CA LEU A 40 1.56 1.41 3.12
C LEU A 40 0.91 2.76 2.76
N THR A 41 1.15 3.24 1.54
CA THR A 41 0.72 4.57 1.09
C THR A 41 -0.51 4.56 0.19
N LEU A 42 -1.09 3.39 -0.12
CA LEU A 42 -2.19 3.25 -1.08
C LEU A 42 -3.39 4.14 -0.76
N GLY A 43 -3.81 4.16 0.51
CA GLY A 43 -4.92 4.99 1.00
C GLY A 43 -4.54 6.43 1.33
N HIS A 44 -3.24 6.75 1.34
CA HIS A 44 -2.68 8.03 1.78
C HIS A 44 -1.55 8.50 0.85
N PRO A 45 -1.80 8.68 -0.46
CA PRO A 45 -0.78 9.09 -1.42
C PRO A 45 -0.14 10.44 -1.08
N GLU A 46 -0.85 11.31 -0.36
CA GLU A 46 -0.34 12.58 0.16
C GLU A 46 0.85 12.43 1.12
N HIS A 47 1.02 11.26 1.72
CA HIS A 47 2.12 10.97 2.64
C HIS A 47 3.30 10.25 1.99
N LEU A 48 3.21 9.91 0.70
CA LEU A 48 4.29 9.21 0.00
C LEU A 48 5.62 9.99 0.08
N ASP A 49 5.59 11.31 -0.06
CA ASP A 49 6.81 12.13 0.01
C ASP A 49 7.50 12.05 1.37
N GLY A 50 6.73 12.04 2.46
CA GLY A 50 7.26 11.89 3.81
C GLY A 50 7.88 10.50 4.02
N VAL A 51 7.20 9.45 3.57
CA VAL A 51 7.70 8.08 3.65
C VAL A 51 8.99 7.92 2.85
N VAL A 52 9.04 8.43 1.61
CA VAL A 52 10.24 8.37 0.76
C VAL A 52 11.41 9.14 1.38
N ALA A 53 11.15 10.31 1.97
CA ALA A 53 12.19 11.08 2.66
C ALA A 53 12.78 10.31 3.86
N GLY A 54 11.96 9.55 4.58
CA GLY A 54 12.38 8.73 5.73
C GLY A 54 12.96 7.36 5.38
N TYR A 55 12.70 6.83 4.18
CA TYR A 55 13.06 5.45 3.82
C TYR A 55 14.57 5.17 3.80
N GLY A 56 15.40 6.20 3.59
CA GLY A 56 16.86 6.10 3.69
C GLY A 56 17.56 5.36 2.55
N ALA A 57 16.83 5.00 1.49
CA ALA A 57 17.36 4.36 0.29
C ALA A 57 16.70 4.94 -0.99
N ALA A 58 17.29 4.65 -2.15
CA ALA A 58 16.71 5.05 -3.42
C ALA A 58 15.33 4.40 -3.63
N VAL A 59 14.35 5.22 -4.01
CA VAL A 59 12.96 4.80 -4.25
C VAL A 59 12.56 5.13 -5.68
N ASP A 60 12.01 4.14 -6.38
CA ASP A 60 11.40 4.34 -7.68
C ASP A 60 9.90 4.60 -7.54
N ARG A 61 9.50 5.86 -7.75
CA ARG A 61 8.12 6.32 -7.60
C ARG A 61 7.19 5.81 -8.70
N GLU A 62 7.73 5.53 -9.90
CA GLU A 62 6.93 4.95 -10.97
C GLU A 62 6.59 3.49 -10.66
N VAL A 63 7.54 2.76 -10.08
CA VAL A 63 7.28 1.39 -9.60
C VAL A 63 6.24 1.38 -8.49
N ILE A 64 6.28 2.33 -7.55
CA ILE A 64 5.23 2.49 -6.53
C ILE A 64 3.84 2.71 -7.16
N ARG A 65 3.72 3.62 -8.13
CA ARG A 65 2.46 3.85 -8.87
C ARG A 65 1.99 2.60 -9.61
N GLY A 66 2.91 1.88 -10.23
CA GLY A 66 2.63 0.58 -10.86
C GLY A 66 2.06 -0.43 -9.86
N TRP A 67 2.67 -0.53 -8.68
CA TRP A 67 2.21 -1.43 -7.62
C TRP A 67 0.85 -1.04 -7.04
N TRP A 68 0.57 0.25 -6.88
CA TRP A 68 -0.78 0.70 -6.52
C TRP A 68 -1.82 0.20 -7.52
N SER A 69 -1.53 0.34 -8.82
CA SER A 69 -2.43 -0.12 -9.88
C SER A 69 -2.67 -1.62 -9.81
N VAL A 70 -1.61 -2.42 -9.70
CA VAL A 70 -1.70 -3.89 -9.59
C VAL A 70 -2.48 -4.32 -8.35
N ARG A 71 -2.22 -3.68 -7.20
CA ARG A 71 -2.91 -4.00 -5.94
C ARG A 71 -4.40 -3.69 -6.04
N CYS A 72 -4.79 -2.52 -6.55
CA CYS A 72 -6.20 -2.18 -6.75
C CYS A 72 -6.88 -3.15 -7.72
N LEU A 73 -6.27 -3.46 -8.87
CA LEU A 73 -6.86 -4.39 -9.85
C LEU A 73 -7.09 -5.79 -9.25
N ARG A 74 -6.20 -6.25 -8.36
CA ARG A 74 -6.39 -7.50 -7.61
C ARG A 74 -7.51 -7.39 -6.57
N GLY A 75 -7.57 -6.26 -5.85
CA GLY A 75 -8.59 -6.01 -4.81
C GLY A 75 -10.01 -5.95 -5.36
N VAL A 76 -10.21 -5.35 -6.54
CA VAL A 76 -11.53 -5.22 -7.19
C VAL A 76 -12.24 -6.57 -7.29
N ARG A 77 -11.54 -7.62 -7.73
CA ARG A 77 -12.15 -8.96 -7.84
C ARG A 77 -12.62 -9.48 -6.48
N TRP A 78 -11.77 -9.37 -5.45
CA TRP A 78 -12.11 -9.84 -4.11
C TRP A 78 -13.31 -9.09 -3.55
N LEU A 79 -13.37 -7.76 -3.70
CA LEU A 79 -14.49 -6.94 -3.23
C LEU A 79 -15.81 -7.38 -3.87
N VAL A 80 -15.83 -7.55 -5.20
CA VAL A 80 -17.02 -8.01 -5.92
C VAL A 80 -17.45 -9.41 -5.46
N GLU A 81 -16.50 -10.34 -5.32
CA GLU A 81 -16.78 -11.70 -4.87
C GLU A 81 -17.34 -11.77 -3.44
N HIS A 82 -17.09 -10.75 -2.61
CA HIS A 82 -17.54 -10.68 -1.21
C HIS A 82 -18.67 -9.66 -0.99
N GLY A 83 -19.26 -9.12 -2.06
CA GLY A 83 -20.44 -8.26 -1.97
C GLY A 83 -20.17 -6.80 -1.59
N PHE A 84 -18.93 -6.34 -1.71
CA PHE A 84 -18.54 -4.94 -1.53
C PHE A 84 -18.55 -4.18 -2.86
N ASP A 85 -18.87 -2.88 -2.83
CA ASP A 85 -18.79 -2.01 -4.00
C ASP A 85 -17.35 -1.51 -4.21
N PRO A 86 -16.63 -1.98 -5.25
CA PRO A 86 -15.25 -1.54 -5.51
C PRO A 86 -15.15 -0.08 -5.98
N SER A 87 -16.28 0.56 -6.29
CA SER A 87 -16.36 1.96 -6.72
C SER A 87 -16.77 2.93 -5.61
N ALA A 88 -17.01 2.44 -4.40
CA ALA A 88 -17.27 3.30 -3.25
C ALA A 88 -16.09 4.26 -2.99
N PRO A 89 -16.33 5.44 -2.38
CA PRO A 89 -15.26 6.39 -2.08
C PRO A 89 -14.14 5.75 -1.25
N GLY A 90 -12.89 5.90 -1.71
CA GLY A 90 -11.72 5.30 -1.09
C GLY A 90 -11.45 3.83 -1.46
N CYS A 91 -12.35 3.18 -2.21
CA CYS A 91 -12.11 1.83 -2.74
C CYS A 91 -11.30 1.85 -4.05
N GLU A 92 -10.99 0.67 -4.54
CA GLU A 92 -9.91 0.37 -5.47
C GLU A 92 -10.11 1.04 -6.83
N ILE A 93 -11.36 1.16 -7.29
CA ILE A 93 -11.67 1.88 -8.53
C ILE A 93 -11.51 3.39 -8.37
N ASP A 94 -11.85 3.96 -7.20
CA ASP A 94 -11.65 5.38 -6.91
C ASP A 94 -10.13 5.70 -6.92
N ILE A 95 -9.32 4.87 -6.26
CA ILE A 95 -7.86 5.02 -6.25
C ILE A 95 -7.27 4.92 -7.66
N LEU A 96 -7.69 3.91 -8.46
CA LEU A 96 -7.22 3.76 -9.84
C LEU A 96 -7.54 4.98 -10.71
N ARG A 97 -8.74 5.56 -10.56
CA ARG A 97 -9.14 6.76 -11.31
C ARG A 97 -8.28 7.96 -10.96
N ARG A 98 -7.96 8.16 -9.68
CA ARG A 98 -7.11 9.28 -9.23
C ARG A 98 -5.69 9.22 -9.79
N GLN A 99 -5.18 8.04 -10.12
CA GLN A 99 -3.85 7.89 -10.72
C GLN A 99 -3.80 8.08 -12.23
N ALA A 100 -4.95 7.99 -12.90
CA ALA A 100 -5.07 8.19 -14.34
C ALA A 100 -5.28 9.66 -14.75
N MET A 101 -5.52 10.54 -13.77
CA MET A 101 -5.72 11.98 -13.94
C MET A 101 -4.44 12.75 -13.63
#